data_AF-A0A3C1TCZ8-F1
#
_entry.id   AF-A0A3C1TCZ8-F1
#
_cell.length_a   1.000
_cell.length_b   1.000
_cell.length_c   1.000
_cell.angle_alpha   90.00
_cell.angle_beta   90.00
_cell.angle_gamma   90.00
#
_symmetry.space_group_name_H-M   'P 1'
#
loop_
_entity.id
_entity.type
_entity.pdbx_description
1 polymer ?
#
loop_
_entity_poly.entity_id
_entity_poly.type
_entity_poly.pdbx_seq_one_letter_code
_entity_poly.pdbx_strand_id
1 'polypeptide(L)' 'MKLYEKYPKLRQKAYVTSLVTNAVSGTMALENQAVPEAQVQALVIAHLRETELKGREFSKN' A
#
# COMPACT_ATOMS: atom_id res chain seq x y z
N MET A 1 23.28 2.70 -2.39
CA MET A 1 22.43 1.72 -1.70
C MET A 1 21.02 1.86 -2.25
N LYS A 2 20.44 0.79 -2.82
CA LYS A 2 19.09 0.83 -3.39
C LYS A 2 18.05 0.91 -2.26
N LEU A 3 16.89 1.52 -2.52
CA LEU A 3 15.82 1.70 -1.53
C LEU A 3 15.44 0.38 -0.83
N TYR A 4 15.30 -0.70 -1.60
CA TYR A 4 14.94 -2.03 -1.10
C TYR A 4 16.07 -2.76 -0.36
N GLU A 5 17.31 -2.30 -0.47
CA GLU A 5 18.44 -2.80 0.33
C GLU A 5 18.41 -2.16 1.71
N LYS A 6 18.04 -0.87 1.78
CA LYS A 6 17.89 -0.14 3.06
C LYS A 6 16.60 -0.51 3.79
N TYR A 7 15.53 -0.78 3.05
CA TYR A 7 14.20 -1.07 3.59
C TYR A 7 13.64 -2.38 3.01
N PRO A 8 14.13 -3.55 3.48
CA PRO A 8 13.75 -4.85 2.91
C PRO A 8 12.26 -5.16 3.05
N LYS A 9 11.59 -4.63 4.09
CA LYS A 9 10.14 -4.78 4.29
C LYS A 9 9.30 -4.23 3.15
N LEU A 10 9.82 -3.28 2.36
CA LEU A 10 9.13 -2.75 1.18
C LEU A 10 8.94 -3.79 0.06
N ARG A 11 9.63 -4.94 0.10
CA ARG A 11 9.36 -6.07 -0.81
C ARG A 11 8.13 -6.87 -0.41
N GLN A 12 7.72 -6.78 0.86
CA GLN A 12 6.60 -7.56 1.38
C GLN A 12 5.29 -6.83 1.05
N LYS A 13 4.48 -7.41 0.17
CA LYS A 13 3.19 -6.85 -0.25
C LYS A 13 2.27 -6.54 0.92
N ALA A 14 2.22 -7.41 1.93
CA ALA A 14 1.43 -7.20 3.14
C ALA A 14 1.86 -5.93 3.89
N TYR A 15 3.17 -5.71 4.05
CA TYR A 15 3.72 -4.52 4.70
C TYR A 15 3.41 -3.25 3.92
N VAL A 16 3.58 -3.27 2.60
CA VAL A 16 3.26 -2.09 1.77
C VAL A 16 1.76 -1.81 1.77
N THR A 17 0.92 -2.84 1.72
CA THR A 17 -0.54 -2.69 1.81
C THR A 17 -0.93 -2.02 3.12
N SER A 18 -0.41 -2.48 4.26
CA SER A 18 -0.71 -1.88 5.57
C SER A 18 -0.16 -0.45 5.67
N LEU A 19 1.06 -0.22 5.20
CA LEU A 19 1.69 1.10 5.25
C LEU A 19 0.87 2.14 4.49
N VAL A 20 0.44 1.80 3.27
CA VAL A 20 -0.36 2.69 2.42
C VAL A 20 -1.76 2.86 2.99
N THR A 21 -2.39 1.78 3.48
CA THR A 21 -3.72 1.86 4.11
C THR A 21 -3.72 2.81 5.32
N ASN A 22 -2.72 2.70 6.19
CA ASN A 22 -2.61 3.55 7.37
C ASN A 22 -2.32 5.00 7.00
N ALA A 23 -1.45 5.23 6.02
CA ALA A 23 -1.15 6.58 5.54
C ALA A 23 -2.38 7.26 4.96
N VAL A 24 -3.13 6.57 4.08
CA VAL A 24 -4.35 7.11 3.48
C VAL A 24 -5.41 7.34 4.55
N SER A 25 -5.69 6.34 5.39
CA SER A 25 -6.69 6.47 6.46
C SER A 25 -6.37 7.60 7.43
N GLY A 26 -5.08 7.77 7.78
CA GLY A 26 -4.61 8.86 8.63
C GLY A 26 -4.83 10.23 7.97
N THR A 27 -4.47 10.38 6.69
CA THR A 27 -4.74 11.63 5.96
C THR A 27 -6.23 11.94 5.82
N MET A 28 -7.06 10.93 5.57
CA MET A 28 -8.51 11.08 5.50
C MET A 28 -9.09 11.54 6.83
N ALA A 29 -8.62 10.98 7.95
CA ALA A 29 -9.03 11.39 9.29
C ALA A 29 -8.67 12.85 9.59
N LEU A 30 -7.50 13.32 9.15
CA LEU A 30 -7.09 14.73 9.28
C LEU A 30 -8.02 15.68 8.50
N GLU A 31 -8.57 15.22 7.38
CA GLU A 31 -9.53 15.94 6.54
C GLU A 31 -10.99 15.72 7.00
N ASN A 32 -11.21 15.19 8.21
CA ASN A 32 -12.54 14.85 8.76
C ASN A 32 -13.37 13.88 7.90
N GLN A 33 -12.71 13.04 7.09
CA GLN A 33 -13.37 12.02 6.30
C GLN A 33 -13.48 10.72 7.11
N ALA A 34 -14.71 10.35 7.47
CA ALA A 34 -15.00 9.11 8.18
C ALA A 34 -15.24 7.96 7.18
N VAL A 35 -14.16 7.34 6.73
CA VAL A 35 -14.20 6.17 5.84
C VAL A 35 -13.70 4.92 6.58
N PRO A 36 -14.43 3.79 6.54
CA PRO A 36 -13.98 2.55 7.16
C PRO A 36 -12.63 2.09 6.61
N GLU A 37 -11.69 1.76 7.49
CA GLU A 37 -10.34 1.32 7.10
C GLU A 37 -10.37 0.09 6.18
N ALA A 38 -11.30 -0.84 6.40
CA ALA A 38 -11.48 -2.00 5.53
C ALA A 38 -11.80 -1.61 4.07
N GLN A 39 -12.53 -0.51 3.87
CA GLN A 39 -12.83 0.02 2.54
C GLN A 39 -11.57 0.64 1.91
N VAL A 40 -10.79 1.39 2.69
CA VAL A 40 -9.49 1.93 2.24
C VAL A 40 -8.53 0.80 1.86
N GLN A 41 -8.46 -0.24 2.68
CA GLN A 41 -7.62 -1.42 2.43
C GLN A 41 -8.01 -2.12 1.12
N ALA A 42 -9.31 -2.27 0.86
CA ALA A 42 -9.81 -2.87 -0.39
C ALA A 42 -9.39 -2.06 -1.62
N LEU A 43 -9.47 -0.72 -1.55
CA LEU A 43 -9.03 0.18 -2.62
C LEU A 43 -7.52 0.07 -2.85
N VAL A 44 -6.72 0.05 -1.78
CA VAL A 44 -5.26 -0.10 -1.86
C VAL A 44 -4.89 -1.44 -2.50
N ILE A 45 -5.53 -2.54 -2.09
CA ILE A 45 -5.30 -3.87 -2.68
C ILE A 45 -5.66 -3.89 -4.17
N ALA A 46 -6.81 -3.32 -4.54
CA ALA A 46 -7.24 -3.25 -5.93
C ALA A 46 -6.22 -2.48 -6.79
N HIS A 47 -5.73 -1.36 -6.28
CA HIS A 47 -4.75 -0.53 -7.00
C HIS A 47 -3.38 -1.21 -7.12
N LEU A 48 -2.90 -1.89 -6.06
CA LEU A 48 -1.67 -2.67 -6.12
C LEU A 48 -1.76 -3.81 -7.15
N ARG A 49 -2.90 -4.51 -7.21
CA ARG A 49 -3.16 -5.54 -8.23
C ARG A 49 -3.19 -4.94 -9.64
N GLU A 50 -3.82 -3.80 -9.83
CA GLU A 50 -3.83 -3.10 -11.13
C GLU A 50 -2.42 -2.72 -11.58
N THR A 51 -1.57 -2.23 -10.67
CA THR A 51 -0.18 -1.91 -10.99
C THR A 51 0.67 -3.14 -11.34
N GLU A 52 0.41 -4.29 -10.70
CA GLU A 52 1.03 -5.57 -11.05
C GLU A 52 0.60 -6.01 -12.45
N LEU A 53 -0.70 -5.91 -12.78
CA LEU A 53 -1.25 -6.24 -14.10
C LEU A 53 -0.69 -5.36 -15.23
N LYS A 54 -0.31 -4.11 -14.92
CA LYS A 54 0.35 -3.18 -15.85
C LYS A 54 1.87 -3.42 -15.99
N GLY A 55 2.39 -4.53 -15.48
CA GLY A 55 3.78 -4.95 -15.67
C GLY A 55 4.77 -4.40 -14.64
N ARG A 56 4.31 -3.66 -13.61
CA ARG A 56 5.14 -3.34 -12.44
C ARG A 56 4.99 -4.49 -11.44
N GLU A 57 5.66 -5.60 -11.69
CA GLU A 57 5.64 -6.72 -10.75
C GLU A 57 6.26 -6.29 -9.41
N PHE A 58 5.53 -6.53 -8.31
CA PHE A 58 6.16 -6.64 -7.00
C PHE A 58 7.14 -7.82 -7.09
N SER A 59 8.43 -7.55 -6.90
CA SER A 59 9.50 -8.56 -6.97
C SER A 59 9.07 -9.83 -6.23
N LYS A 60 8.75 -10.90 -6.97
CA LYS A 60 8.47 -12.23 -6.41
C LYS A 60 9.77 -12.72 -5.79
N ASN A 61 9.81 -12.72 -4.46
CA ASN A 61 10.82 -13.43 -3.67
C ASN A 61 10.16 -14.72 -3.17
#